data_AF-I7J5J0-F1
#
_entry.id   AF-I7J5J0-F1
#
_cell.length_a   1.000
_cell.length_b   1.000
_cell.length_c   1.000
_cell.angle_alpha   90.00
_cell.angle_beta   90.00
_cell.angle_gamma   90.00
#
_symmetry.space_group_name_H-M   'P 1'
#
loop_
_entity.id
_entity.type
_entity.pdbx_description
1 polymer ?
#
loop_
_entity_poly.entity_id
_entity_poly.type
_entity_poly.pdbx_seq_one_letter_code
_entity_poly.pdbx_strand_id
1 'polypeptide(L)'
;MDDVKKEFLYSIGILCEESIMKYKYFPHRILELINDSSISNDLKLDKIKSFIRKDEPEGLINLWHLGGTEALKLSIEYLVLNEKFKTIFTDEEINVCREKLKRFALEV
;
A
#
# COMPACT_ATOMS: atom_id res chain seq x y z
N MET A 1 -0.12 -19.39 -3.97
CA MET A 1 0.32 -18.13 -4.62
C MET A 1 -0.87 -17.24 -4.96
N ASP A 2 -1.94 -17.79 -5.58
CA ASP A 2 -3.12 -17.00 -5.93
C ASP A 2 -3.92 -16.49 -4.70
N ASP A 3 -3.99 -17.29 -3.64
CA ASP A 3 -4.69 -16.90 -2.41
C ASP A 3 -4.00 -15.74 -1.67
N VAL A 4 -2.67 -15.75 -1.62
CA VAL A 4 -1.89 -14.68 -0.97
C VAL A 4 -2.09 -13.35 -1.71
N LYS A 5 -2.17 -13.37 -3.05
CA LYS A 5 -2.49 -12.17 -3.86
C LYS A 5 -3.89 -11.63 -3.54
N LYS A 6 -4.89 -12.50 -3.45
CA LYS A 6 -6.27 -12.11 -3.09
C LYS A 6 -6.33 -11.49 -1.70
N GLU A 7 -5.68 -12.11 -0.73
CA GLU A 7 -5.58 -11.59 0.63
C GLU A 7 -4.85 -10.25 0.69
N PHE A 8 -3.80 -10.06 -0.11
CA PHE A 8 -3.11 -8.78 -0.20
C PHE A 8 -4.03 -7.67 -0.74
N LEU A 9 -4.73 -7.93 -1.85
CA LEU A 9 -5.69 -6.96 -2.43
C LEU A 9 -6.84 -6.66 -1.46
N TYR A 10 -7.34 -7.68 -0.74
CA TYR A 10 -8.34 -7.49 0.30
C TYR A 10 -7.82 -6.64 1.46
N SER A 11 -6.57 -6.86 1.89
CA SER A 11 -5.92 -6.07 2.95
C SER A 11 -5.73 -4.61 2.55
N ILE A 12 -5.48 -4.33 1.26
CA ILE A 12 -5.49 -2.94 0.73
C ILE A 12 -6.87 -2.31 0.88
N GLY A 13 -7.95 -3.05 0.62
CA GLY A 13 -9.32 -2.58 0.82
C GLY A 13 -9.56 -2.14 2.26
N ILE A 14 -9.24 -3.02 3.22
CA ILE A 14 -9.34 -2.72 4.67
C ILE A 14 -8.52 -1.48 5.04
N LEU A 15 -7.28 -1.41 4.55
CA LEU A 15 -6.38 -0.29 4.81
C LEU A 15 -6.95 1.05 4.29
N CYS A 16 -7.59 1.05 3.12
CA CYS A 16 -8.27 2.23 2.59
C CYS A 16 -9.43 2.65 3.50
N GLU A 17 -10.26 1.70 3.94
CA GLU A 17 -11.38 1.97 4.84
C GLU A 17 -10.90 2.54 6.18
N GLU A 18 -9.85 1.95 6.77
CA GLU A 18 -9.25 2.45 8.01
C GLU A 18 -8.69 3.86 7.86
N SER A 19 -8.02 4.15 6.74
CA SER A 19 -7.47 5.48 6.46
C SER A 19 -8.57 6.54 6.37
N ILE A 20 -9.71 6.20 5.78
CA ILE A 20 -10.89 7.07 5.72
C ILE A 20 -11.47 7.29 7.12
N MET A 21 -11.66 6.21 7.88
CA MET A 21 -12.29 6.27 9.19
C MET A 21 -11.45 7.07 10.21
N LYS A 22 -10.15 6.78 10.29
CA LYS A 22 -9.23 7.35 11.29
C LYS A 22 -8.71 8.73 10.91
N TYR A 23 -8.33 8.92 9.65
CA TYR A 23 -7.57 10.10 9.22
C TYR A 23 -8.28 10.98 8.19
N LYS A 24 -9.51 10.61 7.76
CA LYS A 24 -10.21 11.27 6.65
C LYS A 24 -9.36 11.36 5.38
N TYR A 25 -8.45 10.41 5.20
CA TYR A 25 -7.64 10.26 3.99
C TYR A 25 -8.39 9.38 3.00
N PHE A 26 -8.63 9.87 1.78
CA PHE A 26 -9.42 9.17 0.78
C PHE A 26 -8.54 8.72 -0.41
N PRO A 27 -8.02 7.48 -0.41
CA PRO A 27 -7.22 6.93 -1.50
C PRO A 27 -8.10 6.50 -2.70
N HIS A 28 -8.83 7.45 -3.31
CA HIS A 28 -9.86 7.18 -4.32
C HIS A 28 -9.39 6.26 -5.46
N ARG A 29 -8.21 6.52 -6.04
CA ARG A 29 -7.68 5.74 -7.17
C ARG A 29 -7.42 4.28 -6.80
N ILE A 30 -7.02 4.01 -5.55
CA ILE A 30 -6.77 2.66 -5.06
C ILE A 30 -8.12 1.97 -4.81
N LEU A 31 -9.07 2.65 -4.18
CA LEU A 31 -10.42 2.10 -3.95
C LEU A 31 -11.14 1.75 -5.24
N GLU A 32 -11.10 2.64 -6.24
CA GLU A 32 -11.64 2.38 -7.58
C GLU A 32 -11.01 1.12 -8.18
N LEU A 33 -9.67 1.02 -8.13
CA LEU A 33 -8.95 -0.13 -8.65
C LEU A 33 -9.32 -1.45 -7.94
N ILE A 34 -9.39 -1.44 -6.62
CA ILE A 34 -9.69 -2.65 -5.83
C ILE A 34 -11.14 -3.10 -6.07
N ASN A 35 -12.08 -2.16 -6.18
CA ASN A 35 -13.50 -2.44 -6.33
C ASN A 35 -13.93 -2.73 -7.78
N ASP A 36 -13.10 -2.44 -8.78
CA ASP A 36 -13.41 -2.71 -10.18
C ASP A 36 -13.41 -4.22 -10.46
N SER A 37 -14.59 -4.80 -10.66
CA SER A 37 -14.76 -6.23 -10.95
C SER A 37 -14.39 -6.61 -12.39
N SER A 38 -14.20 -5.64 -13.28
CA SER A 38 -13.79 -5.88 -14.67
C SER A 38 -12.28 -6.11 -14.82
N ILE A 39 -11.50 -5.76 -13.79
CA ILE A 39 -10.03 -5.89 -13.79
C ILE A 39 -9.63 -7.16 -13.05
N SER A 40 -8.77 -7.99 -13.66
CA SER A 40 -8.23 -9.19 -13.02
C SER A 40 -7.33 -8.84 -11.83
N ASN A 41 -7.21 -9.75 -10.87
CA ASN A 41 -6.36 -9.55 -9.69
C ASN A 41 -4.88 -9.36 -10.05
N ASP A 42 -4.38 -10.04 -11.08
CA ASP A 42 -3.02 -9.84 -11.56
C ASP A 42 -2.81 -8.41 -12.08
N LEU A 43 -3.75 -7.90 -12.89
CA LEU A 43 -3.67 -6.54 -13.41
C LEU A 43 -3.84 -5.48 -12.30
N LYS A 44 -4.65 -5.76 -11.28
CA LYS A 44 -4.72 -4.92 -10.07
C LYS A 44 -3.38 -4.87 -9.36
N LEU A 45 -2.77 -6.02 -9.14
CA LEU A 45 -1.47 -6.12 -8.47
C LEU A 45 -0.37 -5.38 -9.24
N ASP A 46 -0.31 -5.54 -10.57
CA ASP A 46 0.66 -4.83 -11.41
C ASP A 46 0.50 -3.31 -11.32
N LYS A 47 -0.76 -2.82 -11.29
CA LYS A 47 -1.04 -1.40 -11.07
C LYS A 47 -0.61 -0.94 -9.67
N ILE A 48 -0.85 -1.72 -8.62
CA ILE A 48 -0.38 -1.40 -7.26
C ILE A 48 1.15 -1.33 -7.22
N LYS A 49 1.85 -2.31 -7.80
CA LYS A 49 3.31 -2.29 -7.94
C LYS A 49 3.81 -1.06 -8.68
N SER A 50 3.08 -0.62 -9.72
CA SER A 50 3.42 0.61 -10.44
C SER A 50 3.36 1.85 -9.54
N PHE A 51 2.42 1.92 -8.59
CA PHE A 51 2.36 3.02 -7.63
C PHE A 51 3.53 2.99 -6.65
N ILE A 52 3.93 1.81 -6.19
CA ILE A 52 5.11 1.63 -5.33
C ILE A 52 6.38 2.09 -6.05
N ARG A 53 6.51 1.81 -7.35
CA ARG A 53 7.69 2.18 -8.14
C ARG A 53 7.76 3.67 -8.52
N LYS A 54 6.68 4.44 -8.36
CA LYS A 54 6.72 5.89 -8.60
C LYS A 54 7.58 6.56 -7.53
N ASP A 55 8.39 7.52 -7.96
CA ASP A 55 9.36 8.18 -7.08
C ASP A 55 8.67 9.13 -6.08
N GLU A 56 7.55 9.75 -6.49
CA GLU A 56 6.78 10.66 -5.63
C GLU A 56 5.91 9.88 -4.61
N PRO A 57 6.17 10.03 -3.29
CA PRO A 57 5.43 9.32 -2.26
C PRO A 57 4.25 10.15 -1.74
N GLU A 58 3.45 10.75 -2.63
CA GLU A 58 2.37 11.69 -2.28
C GLU A 58 1.39 11.09 -1.24
N GLY A 59 1.06 9.80 -1.36
CA GLY A 59 0.23 9.10 -0.39
C GLY A 59 0.85 9.01 1.01
N LEU A 60 2.16 8.74 1.09
CA LEU A 60 2.89 8.70 2.37
C LEU A 60 3.02 10.10 2.98
N ILE A 61 3.28 11.13 2.17
CA ILE A 61 3.32 12.53 2.62
C ILE A 61 1.99 12.92 3.27
N ASN A 62 0.89 12.61 2.60
CA ASN A 62 -0.45 12.92 3.12
C ASN A 62 -0.76 12.16 4.41
N LEU A 63 -0.48 10.85 4.48
CA LEU A 63 -0.66 10.07 5.71
C LEU A 63 0.21 10.61 6.84
N TRP A 64 1.47 10.92 6.57
CA TRP A 64 2.39 11.50 7.55
C TRP A 64 1.85 12.80 8.14
N HIS A 65 1.35 13.71 7.32
CA HIS A 65 0.77 14.96 7.79
C HIS A 65 -0.50 14.77 8.64
N LEU A 66 -1.26 13.70 8.42
CA LEU A 66 -2.50 13.44 9.12
C LEU A 66 -2.32 12.72 10.46
N GLY A 67 -1.28 11.90 10.61
CA GLY A 67 -1.11 11.10 11.83
C GLY A 67 0.28 10.56 12.10
N GLY A 68 1.32 11.12 11.46
CA GLY A 68 2.71 10.74 11.67
C GLY A 68 2.99 9.25 11.35
N THR A 69 3.85 8.65 12.16
CA THR A 69 4.27 7.24 12.00
C THR A 69 3.10 6.26 12.12
N GLU A 70 2.09 6.55 12.95
CA GLU A 70 0.93 5.67 13.11
C GLU A 70 0.08 5.64 11.84
N ALA A 71 -0.12 6.77 11.17
CA ALA A 71 -0.83 6.81 9.89
C ALA A 71 -0.06 6.09 8.77
N LEU A 72 1.29 6.12 8.80
CA LEU A 72 2.10 5.40 7.81
C LEU A 72 1.95 3.87 7.87
N LYS A 73 1.51 3.30 9.01
CA LYS A 73 1.18 1.88 9.10
C LYS A 73 -0.03 1.49 8.24
N LEU A 74 -0.83 2.49 7.83
CA LEU A 74 -1.93 2.34 6.87
C LEU A 74 -1.49 2.67 5.44
N SER A 75 -0.22 2.50 5.10
CA SER A 75 0.28 2.62 3.73
C SER A 75 0.46 1.26 3.06
N ILE A 76 0.38 1.23 1.74
CA ILE A 76 0.68 0.03 0.95
C ILE A 76 2.15 -0.36 1.17
N GLU A 77 3.05 0.61 1.25
CA GLU A 77 4.47 0.40 1.50
C GLU A 77 4.69 -0.38 2.80
N TYR A 78 3.98 -0.03 3.88
CA TYR A 78 4.07 -0.78 5.14
C TYR A 78 3.50 -2.19 5.00
N LEU A 79 2.37 -2.34 4.29
CA LEU A 79 1.75 -3.63 4.04
C LEU A 79 2.66 -4.59 3.26
N VAL A 80 3.44 -4.08 2.29
CA VAL A 80 4.41 -4.85 1.50
C VAL A 80 5.48 -5.51 2.38
N LEU A 81 5.84 -4.89 3.51
CA LEU A 81 6.89 -5.40 4.41
C LEU A 81 6.42 -6.56 5.29
N ASN A 82 5.11 -6.83 5.34
CA ASN A 82 4.57 -7.96 6.09
C ASN A 82 5.10 -9.28 5.50
N GLU A 83 5.68 -10.13 6.35
CA GLU A 83 6.22 -11.45 5.98
C GLU A 83 5.26 -12.28 5.13
N LYS A 84 3.94 -12.19 5.42
CA LYS A 84 2.89 -12.89 4.68
C LYS A 84 2.89 -12.55 3.19
N PHE A 85 3.19 -11.30 2.84
CA PHE A 85 3.06 -10.77 1.48
C PHE A 85 4.38 -10.66 0.72
N LYS A 86 5.52 -10.85 1.39
CA LYS A 86 6.85 -10.72 0.75
C LYS A 86 7.01 -11.56 -0.51
N THR A 87 6.42 -12.76 -0.56
CA THR A 87 6.49 -13.65 -1.74
C THR A 87 5.83 -13.09 -3.01
N ILE A 88 5.04 -12.02 -2.88
CA ILE A 88 4.41 -11.33 -4.01
C ILE A 88 5.36 -10.31 -4.65
N PHE A 89 6.37 -9.84 -3.90
CA PHE A 89 7.23 -8.71 -4.26
C PHE A 89 8.67 -9.14 -4.50
N THR A 90 9.39 -8.39 -5.33
CA THR A 90 10.83 -8.56 -5.46
C THR A 90 11.57 -7.90 -4.29
N ASP A 91 12.81 -8.32 -4.03
CA ASP A 91 13.66 -7.68 -3.02
C ASP A 91 13.86 -6.19 -3.31
N GLU A 92 13.91 -5.81 -4.58
CA GLU A 92 13.96 -4.41 -5.03
C GLU A 92 12.70 -3.64 -4.62
N GLU A 93 11.50 -4.19 -4.88
CA GLU A 93 10.23 -3.57 -4.48
C GLU A 93 10.13 -3.41 -2.95
N ILE A 94 10.55 -4.43 -2.20
CA ILE A 94 10.60 -4.39 -0.74
C ILE A 94 11.56 -3.30 -0.25
N ASN A 95 12.75 -3.20 -0.84
CA ASN A 95 13.73 -2.18 -0.46
C ASN A 95 13.25 -0.76 -0.79
N VAL A 96 12.59 -0.56 -1.94
CA VAL A 96 11.96 0.74 -2.27
C VAL A 96 10.94 1.14 -1.21
N CYS A 97 10.09 0.21 -0.76
CA CYS A 97 9.14 0.48 0.33
C CYS A 97 9.83 0.87 1.64
N ARG A 98 10.88 0.14 2.04
CA ARG A 98 11.66 0.47 3.25
C ARG A 98 12.28 1.86 3.17
N GLU A 99 12.95 2.18 2.07
CA GLU A 99 13.61 3.47 1.90
C GLU A 99 12.61 4.62 1.90
N LYS A 100 11.42 4.43 1.30
CA LYS A 100 10.34 5.40 1.37
C LYS A 100 9.85 5.63 2.81
N LEU A 101 9.64 4.58 3.59
CA LEU A 101 9.16 4.71 4.97
C LEU A 101 10.22 5.33 5.91
N LYS A 102 11.51 5.00 5.72
CA LYS A 102 12.62 5.61 6.47
C LYS A 102 12.72 7.13 6.27
N ARG A 103 12.37 7.65 5.08
CA ARG A 103 12.33 9.11 4.83
C ARG A 103 11.39 9.85 5.78
N PHE A 104 10.43 9.16 6.38
CA PHE A 104 9.48 9.68 7.36
C PHE A 104 9.74 9.15 8.78
N ALA A 105 10.98 8.77 9.09
CA ALA A 105 11.39 8.28 10.41
C ALA A 105 10.61 7.05 10.93
N LEU A 106 10.01 6.27 10.04
CA LEU A 106 9.42 4.98 10.41
C LEU A 106 10.49 3.89 10.27
N GLU A 107 10.89 3.30 11.39
CA GLU A 107 11.84 2.16 11.43
C GLU A 107 11.10 0.85 11.11
N VAL A 108 11.49 0.19 10.02
CA VAL A 108 10.87 -1.01 9.44
C VAL A 108 11.87 -1.97 8.81
#